data_AF-A0A0Q4DGA7-F1
#
_entry.id   AF-A0A0Q4DGA7-F1
#
_cell.length_a   1.000
_cell.length_b   1.000
_cell.length_c   1.000
_cell.angle_alpha   90.00
_cell.angle_beta   90.00
_cell.angle_gamma   90.00
#
_symmetry.space_group_name_H-M   'P 1'
#
loop_
_entity.id
_entity.type
_entity.pdbx_description
1 polymer ?
#
loop_
_entity_poly.entity_id
_entity_poly.type
_entity_poly.pdbx_seq_one_letter_code
_entity_poly.pdbx_strand_id
1 'polypeptide(L)'
;MRLAARRRRAVFVTAVAVTAVLGLTGCGAPPWAQGGGQAPVSASPTATMTTAPQPVRNDLSSGSTQRSLTAGSVAATVNYWSTLSMDRWTATALKPVNLSMETTVTPNDGQKVYLQRATMTAVPGNASQSFAALSPQSDQTDAPGYLVLSPYSYSQTFNVGEVPAEATFVTLQFTFEFLVQTTPTSNEFAKQTASDSLTVAIAGGGDASTGG
;
A
#
# COMPACT_ATOMS: atom_id res chain seq x y z
N MET A 1 8.85 36.28 44.62
CA MET A 1 7.97 37.31 45.21
C MET A 1 7.64 38.35 44.15
N ARG A 2 6.43 38.96 44.23
CA ARG A 2 5.74 39.92 43.32
C ARG A 2 4.69 39.25 42.42
N LEU A 3 3.45 39.10 42.92
CA LEU A 3 2.26 40.01 42.84
C LEU A 3 1.49 39.77 41.52
N ALA A 4 0.41 38.99 41.48
CA ALA A 4 -0.97 39.22 41.98
C ALA A 4 -1.93 39.84 40.93
N ALA A 5 -2.85 38.97 40.47
CA ALA A 5 -4.30 39.15 40.50
C ALA A 5 -5.07 40.08 39.53
N ARG A 6 -6.21 39.51 39.08
CA ARG A 6 -7.54 40.13 38.76
C ARG A 6 -7.63 40.85 37.40
N ARG A 7 -8.77 40.86 36.69
CA ARG A 7 -10.17 40.74 37.12
C ARG A 7 -11.10 40.47 35.90
N ARG A 8 -12.19 39.77 36.21
CA ARG A 8 -13.44 39.57 35.46
C ARG A 8 -13.98 40.83 34.76
N ARG A 9 -14.79 40.63 33.72
CA ARG A 9 -16.08 41.31 33.54
C ARG A 9 -17.04 40.46 32.69
N ALA A 10 -18.24 40.28 33.24
CA ALA A 10 -19.41 39.68 32.65
C ALA A 10 -20.39 40.79 32.20
N VAL A 11 -21.56 40.39 31.66
CA VAL A 11 -22.86 41.10 31.65
C VAL A 11 -23.12 42.02 30.43
N PHE A 12 -24.27 42.08 29.74
CA PHE A 12 -25.59 41.38 29.68
C PHE A 12 -26.41 42.00 28.49
N VAL A 13 -27.66 41.52 28.28
CA VAL A 13 -28.92 42.18 27.77
C VAL A 13 -29.16 42.15 26.23
N THR A 14 -30.10 41.37 25.65
CA THR A 14 -31.59 41.54 25.42
C THR A 14 -31.99 42.88 24.73
N ALA A 15 -32.99 43.05 23.84
CA ALA A 15 -34.26 42.37 23.59
C ALA A 15 -35.00 42.91 22.32
N VAL A 16 -36.04 42.16 21.88
CA VAL A 16 -37.38 42.59 21.39
C VAL A 16 -37.64 42.96 19.90
N ALA A 17 -38.81 42.48 19.47
CA ALA A 17 -39.43 42.32 18.15
C ALA A 17 -40.32 43.48 17.69
N VAL A 18 -40.73 43.48 16.41
CA VAL A 18 -42.00 44.07 15.93
C VAL A 18 -42.57 43.24 14.77
N THR A 19 -43.83 42.81 14.93
CA THR A 19 -44.74 42.26 13.92
C THR A 19 -45.48 43.36 13.17
N ALA A 20 -45.76 43.18 11.88
CA ALA A 20 -46.82 43.91 11.17
C ALA A 20 -47.43 43.00 10.09
N VAL A 21 -48.73 42.72 10.23
CA VAL A 21 -49.60 42.06 9.25
C VAL A 21 -50.52 43.14 8.67
N LEU A 22 -50.60 43.26 7.36
CA LEU A 22 -51.74 43.81 6.61
C LEU A 22 -51.73 43.17 5.21
N GLY A 23 -52.80 42.45 4.87
CA GLY A 23 -53.03 41.95 3.51
C GLY A 23 -53.81 42.97 2.67
N LEU A 24 -53.80 42.80 1.35
CA LEU A 24 -54.92 43.16 0.48
C LEU A 24 -54.83 42.34 -0.82
N THR A 25 -56.02 42.08 -1.36
CA THR A 25 -56.44 41.06 -2.32
C THR A 25 -56.14 41.36 -3.80
N GLY A 26 -55.88 40.30 -4.57
CA GLY A 26 -56.35 40.16 -5.96
C GLY A 26 -55.32 40.30 -7.08
N CYS A 27 -55.08 39.21 -7.83
CA CYS A 27 -55.27 39.13 -9.29
C CYS A 27 -54.83 37.77 -9.86
N GLY A 28 -55.83 37.02 -10.36
CA GLY A 28 -55.82 36.10 -11.52
C GLY A 28 -54.70 35.07 -11.69
N ALA A 29 -55.05 33.78 -11.55
CA ALA A 29 -54.26 32.70 -12.15
C ALA A 29 -54.23 32.84 -13.67
N PRO A 30 -53.07 32.68 -14.32
CA PRO A 30 -52.94 32.93 -15.75
C PRO A 30 -53.63 31.83 -16.59
N PRO A 31 -54.20 32.18 -17.76
CA PRO A 31 -55.10 31.31 -18.52
C PRO A 31 -54.43 30.08 -19.15
N TRP A 32 -53.10 29.95 -19.09
CA TRP A 32 -52.38 28.75 -19.52
C TRP A 32 -52.38 27.62 -18.48
N ALA A 33 -52.90 27.85 -17.27
CA ALA A 33 -52.97 26.86 -16.19
C ALA A 33 -54.11 25.83 -16.35
N GLN A 34 -54.93 25.93 -17.40
CA GLN A 34 -56.01 24.99 -17.68
C GLN A 34 -55.66 24.11 -18.88
N GLY A 35 -54.83 23.10 -18.65
CA GLY A 35 -54.55 22.11 -19.70
C GLY A 35 -53.61 21.01 -19.26
N GLY A 36 -54.19 19.88 -18.82
CA GLY A 36 -53.57 18.57 -19.02
C GLY A 36 -53.14 17.83 -17.76
N GLY A 37 -53.98 16.87 -17.36
CA GLY A 37 -53.59 15.52 -16.95
C GLY A 37 -52.68 15.36 -15.72
N GLN A 38 -53.26 14.79 -14.65
CA GLN A 38 -52.52 14.13 -13.59
C GLN A 38 -51.59 13.07 -14.20
N ALA A 39 -50.30 13.38 -14.38
CA ALA A 39 -49.31 12.38 -14.72
C ALA A 39 -49.12 11.44 -13.52
N PRO A 40 -48.98 10.11 -13.72
CA PRO A 40 -48.66 9.21 -12.62
C PRO A 40 -47.33 9.66 -12.01
N VAL A 41 -47.27 9.74 -10.68
CA VAL A 41 -46.03 9.96 -9.95
C VAL A 41 -45.08 8.83 -10.28
N SER A 42 -44.14 9.09 -11.19
CA SER A 42 -43.10 8.15 -11.58
C SER A 42 -42.18 7.99 -10.38
N ALA A 43 -42.20 6.82 -9.72
CA ALA A 43 -41.27 6.49 -8.67
C ALA A 43 -39.85 6.55 -9.25
N SER A 44 -39.09 7.60 -8.91
CA SER A 44 -37.69 7.67 -9.29
C SER A 44 -36.97 6.49 -8.63
N PRO A 45 -36.27 5.63 -9.39
CA PRO A 45 -35.45 4.59 -8.80
C PRO A 45 -34.38 5.27 -7.95
N THR A 46 -34.35 4.95 -6.65
CA THR A 46 -33.21 5.28 -5.79
C THR A 46 -31.99 4.61 -6.40
N ALA A 47 -31.10 5.40 -7.00
CA ALA A 47 -29.83 4.90 -7.49
C ALA A 47 -29.04 4.39 -6.28
N THR A 48 -28.93 3.08 -6.15
CA THR A 48 -27.99 2.46 -5.22
C THR A 48 -26.60 2.88 -5.68
N MET A 49 -25.98 3.83 -4.97
CA MET A 49 -24.59 4.18 -5.24
C MET A 49 -23.73 2.98 -4.85
N THR A 50 -23.32 2.20 -5.84
CA THR A 50 -22.28 1.19 -5.64
C THR A 50 -20.99 1.92 -5.28
N THR A 51 -20.56 1.79 -4.04
CA THR A 51 -19.27 2.30 -3.57
C THR A 51 -18.17 1.84 -4.53
N ALA A 52 -17.42 2.79 -5.09
CA ALA A 52 -16.29 2.46 -5.96
C ALA A 52 -15.28 1.59 -5.18
N PRO A 53 -14.68 0.56 -5.82
CA PRO A 53 -13.65 -0.24 -5.18
C PRO A 53 -12.54 0.64 -4.62
N GLN A 54 -12.12 0.38 -3.38
CA GLN A 54 -10.97 1.08 -2.80
C GLN A 54 -9.71 0.70 -3.60
N PRO A 55 -8.84 1.67 -3.93
CA PRO A 55 -7.62 1.37 -4.68
C PRO A 55 -6.73 0.41 -3.89
N VAL A 56 -6.37 -0.69 -4.53
CA VAL A 56 -5.40 -1.65 -3.99
C VAL A 56 -4.04 -0.98 -3.87
N ARG A 57 -3.37 -1.12 -2.72
CA ARG A 57 -1.99 -0.65 -2.55
C ARG A 57 -1.08 -1.31 -3.59
N ASN A 58 -0.27 -0.50 -4.28
CA ASN A 58 0.70 -1.00 -5.23
C ASN A 58 2.05 -0.31 -5.02
N ASP A 59 2.96 -1.01 -4.33
CA ASP A 59 4.30 -0.52 -4.04
C ASP A 59 5.17 -0.37 -5.32
N LEU A 60 4.81 -1.02 -6.44
CA LEU A 60 5.53 -0.91 -7.72
C LEU A 60 4.84 0.01 -8.74
N SER A 61 3.85 0.80 -8.31
CA SER A 61 3.08 1.69 -9.20
C SER A 61 3.93 2.72 -9.94
N SER A 62 5.03 3.19 -9.34
CA SER A 62 6.02 4.10 -9.97
C SER A 62 7.09 3.38 -10.79
N GLY A 63 6.96 2.07 -11.01
CA GLY A 63 7.93 1.22 -11.72
C GLY A 63 9.01 0.62 -10.82
N SER A 64 9.39 1.30 -9.74
CA SER A 64 10.30 0.79 -8.71
C SER A 64 9.97 1.34 -7.32
N THR A 65 10.47 0.67 -6.29
CA THR A 65 10.43 1.11 -4.90
C THR A 65 11.72 0.78 -4.19
N GLN A 66 12.19 1.70 -3.33
CA GLN A 66 13.37 1.52 -2.51
C GLN A 66 12.97 1.34 -1.05
N ARG A 67 13.65 0.43 -0.36
CA ARG A 67 13.47 0.12 1.06
C ARG A 67 14.79 0.17 1.78
N SER A 68 14.76 0.59 3.04
CA SER A 68 15.88 0.48 3.96
C SER A 68 15.50 -0.49 5.06
N LEU A 69 16.27 -1.57 5.18
CA LEU A 69 16.04 -2.64 6.16
C LEU A 69 17.19 -2.64 7.15
N THR A 70 16.88 -2.94 8.42
CA THR A 70 17.90 -3.05 9.47
C THR A 70 17.82 -4.43 10.09
N ALA A 71 18.97 -5.09 10.18
CA ALA A 71 19.15 -6.33 10.92
C ALA A 71 20.41 -6.19 11.76
N GLY A 72 20.29 -6.10 13.08
CA GLY A 72 21.46 -5.93 13.95
C GLY A 72 22.34 -4.73 13.54
N SER A 73 23.60 -5.00 13.20
CA SER A 73 24.57 -3.99 12.76
C SER A 73 24.52 -3.68 11.26
N VAL A 74 23.74 -4.44 10.49
CA VAL A 74 23.61 -4.27 9.04
C VAL A 74 22.42 -3.38 8.69
N ALA A 75 22.68 -2.38 7.86
CA ALA A 75 21.64 -1.64 7.16
C ALA A 75 21.71 -1.98 5.66
N ALA A 76 20.62 -2.53 5.13
CA ALA A 76 20.49 -2.90 3.73
C ALA A 76 19.61 -1.89 2.99
N THR A 77 20.09 -1.41 1.83
CA THR A 77 19.30 -0.65 0.88
C THR A 77 18.89 -1.58 -0.24
N VAL A 78 17.58 -1.76 -0.40
CA VAL A 78 17.01 -2.71 -1.37
C VAL A 78 16.14 -1.95 -2.36
N ASN A 79 16.41 -2.15 -3.65
CA ASN A 79 15.58 -1.63 -4.74
C ASN A 79 14.82 -2.78 -5.37
N TYR A 80 13.50 -2.61 -5.51
CA TYR A 80 12.62 -3.57 -6.15
C TYR A 80 11.99 -2.95 -7.40
N TRP A 81 11.89 -3.72 -8.48
CA TRP A 81 11.20 -3.30 -9.69
C TRP A 81 10.67 -4.50 -10.48
N SER A 82 9.72 -4.25 -11.38
CA SER A 82 9.33 -5.24 -12.38
C SER A 82 9.73 -4.75 -13.77
N THR A 83 10.22 -5.65 -14.60
CA THR A 83 10.39 -5.40 -16.04
C THR A 83 9.08 -5.58 -16.80
N LEU A 84 8.07 -6.18 -16.17
CA LEU A 84 6.72 -6.29 -16.69
C LEU A 84 5.90 -5.10 -16.21
N SER A 85 5.26 -4.39 -17.13
CA SER A 85 4.43 -3.23 -16.80
C SER A 85 3.22 -3.64 -15.95
N MET A 86 2.78 -2.75 -15.05
CA MET A 86 1.74 -3.08 -14.06
C MET A 86 0.38 -3.45 -14.70
N ASP A 87 0.08 -2.96 -15.91
CA ASP A 87 -1.11 -3.36 -16.69
C ASP A 87 -1.03 -4.82 -17.20
N ARG A 88 0.19 -5.38 -17.27
CA ARG A 88 0.46 -6.76 -17.68
C ARG A 88 0.67 -7.72 -16.50
N TRP A 89 0.61 -7.22 -15.27
CA TRP A 89 0.60 -8.04 -14.05
C TRP A 89 -0.76 -8.73 -13.87
N THR A 90 -1.13 -9.61 -14.77
CA THR A 90 -2.42 -10.34 -14.73
C THR A 90 -2.31 -11.63 -13.92
N ALA A 91 -3.46 -12.25 -13.65
CA ALA A 91 -3.54 -13.50 -12.89
C ALA A 91 -2.70 -14.64 -13.51
N THR A 92 -2.70 -14.75 -14.84
CA THR A 92 -2.03 -15.82 -15.61
C THR A 92 -0.61 -15.45 -16.07
N ALA A 93 -0.21 -14.18 -15.97
CA ALA A 93 1.13 -13.77 -16.38
C ALA A 93 2.21 -14.29 -15.41
N LEU A 94 3.38 -14.64 -15.95
CA LEU A 94 4.59 -14.78 -15.14
C LEU A 94 5.12 -13.38 -14.82
N LYS A 95 5.13 -13.01 -13.55
CA LYS A 95 5.43 -11.64 -13.09
C LYS A 95 6.85 -11.59 -12.50
N PRO A 96 7.84 -11.02 -13.21
CA PRO A 96 9.21 -10.91 -12.72
C PRO A 96 9.31 -9.79 -11.68
N VAL A 97 9.96 -10.10 -10.55
CA VAL A 97 10.31 -9.16 -9.50
C VAL A 97 11.82 -9.14 -9.39
N ASN A 98 12.41 -8.06 -9.86
CA ASN A 98 13.83 -7.82 -9.82
C ASN A 98 14.17 -7.09 -8.52
N LEU A 99 15.33 -7.41 -7.98
CA LEU A 99 15.87 -6.83 -6.78
C LEU A 99 17.35 -6.53 -6.97
N SER A 100 17.80 -5.39 -6.43
CA SER A 100 19.20 -5.14 -6.13
C SER A 100 19.35 -4.70 -4.68
N MET A 101 20.46 -5.11 -4.06
CA MET A 101 20.72 -4.83 -2.66
C MET A 101 22.19 -4.56 -2.42
N GLU A 102 22.47 -3.53 -1.64
CA GLU A 102 23.77 -3.29 -1.01
C GLU A 102 23.58 -3.07 0.48
N THR A 103 24.66 -3.23 1.24
CA THR A 103 24.65 -3.08 2.69
C THR A 103 25.74 -2.15 3.19
N THR A 104 25.50 -1.63 4.39
CA THR A 104 26.50 -0.99 5.25
C THR A 104 26.50 -1.69 6.62
N VAL A 105 27.58 -1.53 7.38
CA VAL A 105 27.72 -2.11 8.72
C VAL A 105 28.15 -1.04 9.72
N THR A 106 27.59 -1.08 10.93
CA THR A 106 27.92 -0.17 12.03
C THR A 106 28.23 -0.94 13.33
N PRO A 107 29.39 -0.72 13.98
CA PRO A 107 30.51 0.11 13.53
C PRO A 107 31.21 -0.49 12.29
N ASN A 108 31.80 0.36 11.46
CA ASN A 108 32.55 -0.07 10.27
C ASN A 108 34.03 -0.26 10.62
N ASP A 109 34.34 -1.30 11.39
CA ASP A 109 35.72 -1.60 11.82
C ASP A 109 36.49 -2.47 10.81
N GLY A 110 35.96 -2.65 9.59
CA GLY A 110 36.55 -3.48 8.54
C GLY A 110 35.98 -4.90 8.44
N GLN A 111 34.92 -5.20 9.18
CA GLN A 111 34.15 -6.44 9.07
C GLN A 111 33.47 -6.53 7.69
N LYS A 112 33.37 -7.73 7.13
CA LYS A 112 32.60 -7.99 5.92
C LYS A 112 31.18 -8.44 6.24
N VAL A 113 30.26 -8.13 5.32
CA VAL A 113 28.85 -8.54 5.36
C VAL A 113 28.57 -9.39 4.15
N TYR A 114 28.06 -10.59 4.39
CA TYR A 114 27.72 -11.54 3.36
C TYR A 114 26.23 -11.84 3.37
N LEU A 115 25.62 -12.00 2.21
CA LEU A 115 24.26 -12.54 2.06
C LEU A 115 24.37 -14.05 1.86
N GLN A 116 23.83 -14.81 2.81
CA GLN A 116 23.80 -16.26 2.72
C GLN A 116 22.56 -16.76 1.98
N ARG A 117 21.42 -16.09 2.20
CA ARG A 117 20.13 -16.48 1.60
C ARG A 117 19.21 -15.29 1.40
N ALA A 118 18.57 -15.26 0.23
CA ALA A 118 17.42 -14.41 -0.06
C ALA A 118 16.24 -15.31 -0.43
N THR A 119 15.11 -15.14 0.25
CA THR A 119 13.89 -15.93 0.00
C THR A 119 12.73 -14.99 -0.29
N MET A 120 11.92 -15.32 -1.30
CA MET A 120 10.67 -14.66 -1.63
C MET A 120 9.52 -15.66 -1.56
N THR A 121 8.45 -15.30 -0.85
CA THR A 121 7.17 -16.03 -0.85
C THR A 121 6.06 -15.09 -1.33
N ALA A 122 5.27 -15.55 -2.30
CA ALA A 122 4.15 -14.78 -2.83
C ALA A 122 2.83 -15.29 -2.26
N VAL A 123 2.03 -14.39 -1.67
CA VAL A 123 0.72 -14.70 -1.10
C VAL A 123 -0.34 -13.88 -1.84
N PRO A 124 -1.09 -14.48 -2.77
CA PRO A 124 -2.18 -13.78 -3.44
C PRO A 124 -3.31 -13.48 -2.46
N GLY A 125 -4.06 -12.42 -2.73
CA GLY A 125 -5.21 -12.03 -1.91
C GLY A 125 -6.17 -11.11 -2.62
N ASN A 126 -7.30 -10.88 -1.96
CA ASN A 126 -8.24 -9.83 -2.29
C ASN A 126 -8.76 -9.16 -1.02
N ALA A 127 -9.75 -8.28 -1.14
CA ALA A 127 -10.28 -7.54 -0.01
C ALA A 127 -10.88 -8.42 1.11
N SER A 128 -11.30 -9.65 0.79
CA SER A 128 -12.03 -10.52 1.71
C SER A 128 -11.14 -11.61 2.32
N GLN A 129 -10.11 -12.07 1.61
CA GLN A 129 -9.29 -13.20 2.04
C GLN A 129 -7.88 -13.20 1.44
N SER A 130 -7.00 -13.98 2.06
CA SER A 130 -5.74 -14.43 1.45
C SER A 130 -5.93 -15.83 0.86
N PHE A 131 -5.30 -16.08 -0.27
CA PHE A 131 -5.25 -17.39 -0.90
C PHE A 131 -4.02 -18.18 -0.44
N ALA A 132 -3.90 -19.43 -0.88
CA ALA A 132 -2.73 -20.25 -0.61
C ALA A 132 -1.45 -19.57 -1.14
N ALA A 133 -0.41 -19.57 -0.31
CA ALA A 133 0.89 -19.06 -0.70
C ALA A 133 1.49 -19.94 -1.82
N LEU A 134 2.16 -19.28 -2.77
CA LEU A 134 2.97 -19.97 -3.76
C LEU A 134 4.22 -20.54 -3.09
N SER A 135 4.81 -21.59 -3.69
CA SER A 135 6.06 -22.17 -3.21
C SER A 135 7.16 -21.10 -3.08
N PRO A 136 7.87 -21.05 -1.92
CA PRO A 136 8.96 -20.12 -1.74
C PRO A 136 10.06 -20.32 -2.78
N GLN A 137 10.60 -19.21 -3.26
CA GLN A 137 11.79 -19.19 -4.11
C GLN A 137 12.96 -18.70 -3.27
N SER A 138 14.08 -19.41 -3.32
CA SER A 138 15.28 -19.03 -2.58
C SER A 138 16.50 -19.06 -3.48
N ASP A 139 17.30 -18.02 -3.36
CA ASP A 139 18.70 -18.05 -3.76
C ASP A 139 19.55 -18.17 -2.49
N GLN A 140 20.48 -19.11 -2.48
CA GLN A 140 21.27 -19.45 -1.31
C GLN A 140 22.62 -20.01 -1.72
N THR A 141 23.61 -19.78 -0.86
CA THR A 141 24.96 -20.30 -1.06
C THR A 141 25.54 -20.77 0.28
N ASP A 142 26.61 -21.55 0.21
CA ASP A 142 27.33 -22.00 1.39
C ASP A 142 28.02 -20.82 2.10
N ALA A 143 28.35 -21.01 3.38
CA ALA A 143 29.03 -19.98 4.14
C ALA A 143 30.38 -19.59 3.48
N PRO A 144 30.74 -18.30 3.43
CA PRO A 144 30.10 -17.21 4.16
C PRO A 144 28.92 -16.52 3.44
N GLY A 145 28.68 -16.77 2.16
CA GLY A 145 27.69 -16.01 1.38
C GLY A 145 28.28 -15.17 0.25
N TYR A 146 27.43 -14.42 -0.45
CA TYR A 146 27.81 -13.38 -1.40
C TYR A 146 28.24 -12.11 -0.66
N LEU A 147 29.38 -11.50 -1.00
CA LEU A 147 29.78 -10.21 -0.40
C LEU A 147 28.81 -9.11 -0.86
N VAL A 148 28.13 -8.46 0.08
CA VAL A 148 27.10 -7.42 -0.19
C VAL A 148 27.38 -6.09 0.51
N LEU A 149 28.57 -5.95 1.10
CA LEU A 149 29.01 -4.68 1.66
C LEU A 149 29.42 -3.74 0.51
N SER A 150 28.89 -2.52 0.50
CA SER A 150 29.20 -1.53 -0.54
C SER A 150 30.72 -1.39 -0.76
N PRO A 151 31.21 -1.35 -2.01
CA PRO A 151 30.47 -1.14 -3.27
C PRO A 151 29.91 -2.42 -3.92
N TYR A 152 29.99 -3.58 -3.26
CA TYR A 152 29.46 -4.83 -3.81
C TYR A 152 27.96 -4.93 -3.57
N SER A 153 27.24 -5.37 -4.61
CA SER A 153 25.79 -5.50 -4.58
C SER A 153 25.34 -6.90 -4.97
N TYR A 154 24.26 -7.36 -4.35
CA TYR A 154 23.49 -8.52 -4.78
C TYR A 154 22.41 -8.10 -5.79
N SER A 155 22.08 -8.95 -6.75
CA SER A 155 20.96 -8.74 -7.67
C SER A 155 20.33 -10.07 -8.05
N GLN A 156 19.00 -10.12 -8.08
CA GLN A 156 18.24 -11.34 -8.35
C GLN A 156 16.88 -11.03 -8.96
N THR A 157 16.37 -11.97 -9.76
CA THR A 157 14.98 -11.96 -10.22
C THR A 157 14.23 -13.14 -9.60
N PHE A 158 13.14 -12.84 -8.91
CA PHE A 158 12.15 -13.82 -8.47
C PHE A 158 10.94 -13.76 -9.41
N ASN A 159 10.22 -14.87 -9.58
CA ASN A 159 9.08 -14.93 -10.49
C ASN A 159 7.83 -15.34 -9.73
N VAL A 160 6.84 -14.45 -9.72
CA VAL A 160 5.51 -14.78 -9.21
C VAL A 160 4.74 -15.47 -10.33
N GLY A 161 4.38 -16.73 -10.10
CA GLY A 161 3.61 -17.53 -11.04
C GLY A 161 2.15 -17.11 -11.16
N GLU A 162 1.34 -18.01 -11.68
CA GLU A 162 -0.10 -17.82 -11.77
C GLU A 162 -0.71 -17.70 -10.37
N VAL A 163 -1.74 -16.85 -10.26
CA VAL A 163 -2.53 -16.65 -9.04
C VAL A 163 -4.01 -16.85 -9.37
N PRO A 164 -4.87 -17.14 -8.37
CA PRO A 164 -6.32 -17.25 -8.59
C PRO A 164 -6.88 -16.02 -9.32
N ALA A 165 -7.87 -16.23 -10.21
CA ALA A 165 -8.46 -15.14 -11.00
C ALA A 165 -9.15 -14.07 -10.12
N GLU A 166 -9.60 -14.46 -8.94
CA GLU A 166 -10.22 -13.60 -7.94
C GLU A 166 -9.21 -12.80 -7.11
N ALA A 167 -7.90 -13.04 -7.28
CA ALA A 167 -6.86 -12.27 -6.61
C ALA A 167 -6.74 -10.88 -7.23
N THR A 168 -6.86 -9.85 -6.39
CA THR A 168 -6.72 -8.45 -6.80
C THR A 168 -5.33 -7.90 -6.46
N PHE A 169 -4.57 -8.60 -5.61
CA PHE A 169 -3.19 -8.29 -5.28
C PHE A 169 -2.38 -9.54 -4.95
N VAL A 170 -1.06 -9.37 -4.91
CA VAL A 170 -0.14 -10.32 -4.31
C VAL A 170 0.71 -9.60 -3.27
N THR A 171 0.88 -10.23 -2.11
CA THR A 171 1.84 -9.80 -1.08
C THR A 171 3.12 -10.61 -1.26
N LEU A 172 4.22 -9.92 -1.54
CA LEU A 172 5.55 -10.50 -1.67
C LEU A 172 6.26 -10.36 -0.34
N GLN A 173 6.67 -11.47 0.25
CA GLN A 173 7.35 -11.52 1.53
C GLN A 173 8.80 -11.91 1.28
N PHE A 174 9.71 -11.00 1.59
CA PHE A 174 11.15 -11.21 1.45
C PHE A 174 11.78 -11.48 2.81
N THR A 175 12.73 -12.41 2.84
CA THR A 175 13.63 -12.62 3.98
C THR A 175 15.06 -12.68 3.49
N PHE A 176 15.92 -11.90 4.13
CA PHE A 176 17.36 -11.83 3.85
C PHE A 176 18.12 -12.29 5.08
N GLU A 177 19.02 -13.24 4.89
CA GLU A 177 19.89 -13.76 5.94
C GLU A 177 21.33 -13.36 5.65
N PHE A 178 21.86 -12.51 6.51
CA PHE A 178 23.22 -12.01 6.44
C PHE A 178 24.12 -12.74 7.44
N LEU A 179 25.38 -12.91 7.06
CA LEU A 179 26.47 -13.29 7.93
C LEU A 179 27.45 -12.12 8.04
N VAL A 180 27.65 -11.62 9.25
CA VAL A 180 28.59 -10.52 9.55
C VAL A 180 29.79 -11.11 10.27
N GLN A 181 31.00 -10.80 9.81
CA GLN A 181 32.20 -11.19 10.55
C GLN A 181 32.19 -10.62 11.97
N THR A 182 32.47 -11.44 12.98
CA THR A 182 32.49 -10.97 14.39
C THR A 182 33.64 -10.00 14.66
N THR A 183 34.76 -10.19 13.98
CA THR A 183 35.90 -9.26 13.93
C THR A 183 36.49 -9.24 12.51
N PRO A 184 37.22 -8.18 12.11
CA PRO A 184 37.83 -8.12 10.78
C PRO A 184 38.70 -9.34 10.52
N THR A 185 38.58 -9.94 9.32
CA THR A 185 39.30 -11.15 8.88
C THR A 185 38.92 -12.47 9.56
N SER A 186 37.97 -12.46 10.50
CA SER A 186 37.50 -13.67 11.19
C SER A 186 36.73 -14.63 10.26
N ASN A 187 36.78 -15.92 10.58
CA ASN A 187 35.92 -16.96 10.01
C ASN A 187 34.73 -17.29 10.93
N GLU A 188 34.53 -16.51 11.99
CA GLU A 188 33.35 -16.57 12.84
C GLU A 188 32.36 -15.49 12.40
N PHE A 189 31.09 -15.87 12.29
CA PHE A 189 30.04 -15.01 11.75
C PHE A 189 28.84 -14.93 12.70
N ALA A 190 28.30 -13.72 12.85
CA ALA A 190 27.01 -13.48 13.47
C ALA A 190 25.92 -13.48 12.40
N LYS A 191 24.88 -14.31 12.58
CA LYS A 191 23.71 -14.30 11.72
C LYS A 191 22.82 -13.10 12.05
N GLN A 192 22.39 -12.39 11.01
CA GLN A 192 21.44 -11.28 11.10
C GLN A 192 20.36 -11.48 10.04
N THR A 193 19.10 -11.21 10.39
CA THR A 193 17.96 -11.45 9.49
C THR A 193 17.11 -10.20 9.36
N ALA A 194 16.80 -9.83 8.13
CA ALA A 194 15.83 -8.78 7.80
C ALA A 194 14.67 -9.40 7.01
N SER A 195 13.48 -8.86 7.19
CA SER A 195 12.32 -9.20 6.37
C SER A 195 11.67 -7.93 5.82
N ASP A 196 11.04 -8.04 4.66
CA ASP A 196 10.28 -6.96 4.03
C ASP A 196 9.00 -7.51 3.38
N SER A 197 8.03 -6.62 3.16
CA SER A 197 6.79 -6.97 2.48
C SER A 197 6.35 -5.89 1.49
N LEU A 198 6.04 -6.32 0.27
CA LEU A 198 5.50 -5.49 -0.80
C LEU A 198 4.11 -5.98 -1.18
N THR A 199 3.17 -5.07 -1.40
CA THR A 199 1.88 -5.36 -2.03
C THR A 199 1.91 -4.86 -3.46
N VAL A 200 1.62 -5.74 -4.42
CA VAL A 200 1.54 -5.41 -5.85
C VAL A 200 0.17 -5.78 -6.36
N ALA A 201 -0.48 -4.85 -7.07
CA ALA A 201 -1.80 -5.08 -7.64
C ALA A 201 -1.75 -6.08 -8.81
N ILE A 202 -2.83 -6.84 -8.98
CA ILE A 202 -3.04 -7.70 -10.14
C ILE A 202 -4.03 -7.00 -11.10
N ALA A 203 -3.59 -6.74 -12.33
CA ALA A 203 -4.40 -6.14 -13.36
C ALA A 203 -5.55 -7.05 -13.79
N GLY A 204 -6.77 -6.51 -13.83
CA GLY A 204 -7.99 -7.29 -14.10
C GLY A 204 -8.33 -8.31 -13.01
N GLY A 205 -7.67 -8.24 -11.85
CA GLY A 205 -7.93 -9.13 -10.73
C GLY A 205 -9.32 -8.90 -10.15
N GLY A 206 -10.06 -9.97 -9.89
CA GLY A 206 -11.43 -9.91 -9.35
C GLY A 206 -12.54 -9.94 -10.39
N ASP A 207 -12.23 -9.92 -11.69
CA ASP A 207 -13.22 -9.89 -12.78
C ASP A 207 -13.83 -11.26 -13.14
N ALA A 208 -13.85 -12.23 -12.21
CA ALA A 208 -14.30 -13.61 -12.44
C ALA A 208 -15.82 -13.78 -12.69
N SER A 209 -16.59 -12.72 -12.94
CA SER A 209 -18.06 -12.80 -12.97
C SER A 209 -18.76 -11.98 -14.08
N THR A 210 -18.17 -11.79 -15.26
CA THR A 210 -18.88 -11.08 -16.36
C THR A 210 -18.90 -11.81 -17.70
N GLY A 211 -18.88 -13.15 -17.67
CA GLY A 211 -19.06 -13.99 -18.87
C GLY A 211 -20.18 -15.01 -18.64
N GLY A 212 -21.43 -14.54 -18.71
CA GLY A 212 -22.63 -15.37 -18.84
C GLY A 212 -23.19 -15.26 -20.25
#